data_AF-A0A7S4EJW9-F1
#
_entry.id   AF-A0A7S4EJW9-F1
#
_cell.length_a   1.000
_cell.length_b   1.000
_cell.length_c   1.000
_cell.angle_alpha   90.00
_cell.angle_beta   90.00
_cell.angle_gamma   90.00
#
_symmetry.space_group_name_H-M   'P 1'
#
loop_
_entity.id
_entity.type
_entity.pdbx_description
1 polymer ?
#
loop_
_entity_poly.entity_id
_entity_poly.type
_entity_poly.pdbx_seq_one_letter_code
_entity_poly.pdbx_strand_id
1 'polypeptide(L)'
;MTLIELGTADELKSFVENNAVGVVTFSAHWCGPCKASKPQLEQLAKECGGKVPVSIVHESDIGDYLHTFNVRAFPTYVLFFKGTEARRVEGVNLQGVKSMIEAYADKAGVSVSMPEVGGNTLGGSHTAAEARALRLAKLGGGGGSATTATATATDLVAPMETEDSKPAAAAAADAAISTDDGKDDVKDEDDAMTDATTDAVGKIATDKKNPVDDLDPEAIKSLTEEMGFSIIRAQKGLLYSSGKTLECAIEWLMEHQDDDDIDDPIPEIATGGAATATATGTAKATSYKCNECGKILVSMADLELHANKTGHSDFEESTQVVTPLTAEEKAAKLLHIKALLKAKRAEREQAEKVDHTEREKQRRFMGKEVAQTREQMETEQRKRDARERKREKLEQKRERERIRAELEKDKRERMVNKGKLKGRLGVDGYAPSAIQYAKNADENTDEPAAQRPKTGSNSASADKIVEYIGKVASYRAGGDGGKCLKILTLLVGNAADHPGEDKYKSINMETKTYKNKVKPFLGAKNILLAIGFGLPEKNNDGTHLVLAKDADIELLKATKVKLEEALVKYG
;
A
#
# COMPACT_ATOMS: atom_id res chain seq x y z
N MET A 1 -11.65 27.74 8.79
CA MET A 1 -12.68 27.18 9.69
C MET A 1 -12.19 25.80 10.13
N THR A 2 -12.40 25.43 11.39
CA THR A 2 -11.89 24.19 11.99
C THR A 2 -12.85 23.02 11.79
N LEU A 3 -12.36 21.80 12.03
CA LEU A 3 -13.17 20.59 12.13
C LEU A 3 -14.27 20.78 13.19
N ILE A 4 -15.51 20.42 12.86
CA ILE A 4 -16.65 20.54 13.78
C ILE A 4 -16.82 19.23 14.55
N GLU A 5 -16.68 19.27 15.88
CA GLU A 5 -16.96 18.10 16.72
C GLU A 5 -18.44 18.08 17.08
N LEU A 6 -19.12 16.95 16.80
CA LEU A 6 -20.53 16.73 17.10
C LEU A 6 -20.60 15.79 18.31
N GLY A 7 -21.15 16.27 19.42
CA GLY A 7 -21.19 15.56 20.71
C GLY A 7 -22.55 14.90 21.01
N THR A 8 -23.57 15.10 20.18
CA THR A 8 -24.88 14.46 20.37
C THR A 8 -25.54 14.05 19.06
N ALA A 9 -26.51 13.12 19.15
CA ALA A 9 -27.31 12.70 18.01
C ALA A 9 -28.14 13.84 17.39
N ASP A 10 -28.59 14.81 18.19
CA ASP A 10 -29.41 15.93 17.70
C ASP A 10 -28.57 16.99 17.00
N GLU A 11 -27.32 17.20 17.44
CA GLU A 11 -26.34 18.01 16.71
C GLU A 11 -26.02 17.39 15.34
N LEU A 12 -25.90 16.06 15.26
CA LEU A 12 -25.70 15.36 13.99
C LEU A 12 -26.87 15.54 13.03
N LYS A 13 -28.12 15.40 13.50
CA LYS A 13 -29.32 15.65 12.68
C LYS A 13 -29.35 17.09 12.20
N SER A 14 -29.16 18.04 13.12
CA SER A 14 -29.14 19.47 12.81
C SER A 14 -28.04 19.82 11.80
N PHE A 15 -26.88 19.19 11.90
CA PHE A 15 -25.79 19.36 10.95
C PHE A 15 -26.16 18.88 9.54
N VAL A 16 -26.85 17.74 9.42
CA VAL A 16 -27.28 17.18 8.14
C VAL A 16 -28.40 18.00 7.49
N GLU A 17 -29.30 18.58 8.30
CA GLU A 17 -30.42 19.40 7.82
C GLU A 17 -30.00 20.82 7.44
N ASN A 18 -29.13 21.46 8.22
CA ASN A 18 -28.75 22.86 8.02
C ASN A 18 -27.72 23.07 6.90
N ASN A 19 -27.01 22.01 6.48
CA ASN A 19 -25.95 22.11 5.47
C ASN A 19 -26.36 21.44 4.15
N ALA A 20 -26.29 22.20 3.05
CA ALA A 20 -26.61 21.68 1.72
C ALA A 20 -25.65 20.54 1.28
N VAL A 21 -24.38 20.64 1.64
CA VAL A 21 -23.36 19.59 1.54
C VAL A 21 -22.62 19.57 2.88
N GLY A 22 -22.42 18.39 3.47
CA GLY A 22 -21.61 18.25 4.67
C GLY A 22 -21.00 16.87 4.77
N VAL A 23 -19.79 16.78 5.31
CA VAL A 23 -19.11 15.49 5.55
C VAL A 23 -19.12 15.19 7.04
N VAL A 24 -19.63 14.02 7.41
CA VAL A 24 -19.61 13.51 8.78
C VAL A 24 -18.63 12.34 8.85
N THR A 25 -17.67 12.43 9.77
CA THR A 25 -16.71 11.37 10.05
C THR A 25 -17.08 10.64 11.32
N PHE A 26 -17.49 9.38 11.19
CA PHE A 26 -17.72 8.49 12.33
C PHE A 26 -16.38 7.94 12.81
N SER A 27 -16.05 8.21 14.07
CA SER A 27 -14.76 7.96 14.71
C SER A 27 -14.95 7.27 16.08
N ALA A 28 -13.86 6.80 16.69
CA ALA A 28 -13.87 6.18 18.01
C ALA A 28 -12.58 6.51 18.78
N HIS A 29 -12.67 6.74 20.09
CA HIS A 29 -11.50 7.08 20.92
C HIS A 29 -10.50 5.94 21.09
N TRP A 30 -10.92 4.69 20.93
CA TRP A 30 -10.03 3.51 20.96
C TRP A 30 -9.46 3.15 19.58
N CYS A 31 -9.92 3.79 18.50
CA CYS A 31 -9.50 3.49 17.14
C CYS A 31 -8.17 4.20 16.79
N GLY A 32 -7.08 3.45 16.71
CA GLY A 32 -5.76 3.95 16.31
C GLY A 32 -5.73 4.68 14.95
N PRO A 33 -6.27 4.11 13.86
CA PRO A 33 -6.34 4.78 12.56
C PRO A 33 -7.16 6.08 12.56
N CYS A 34 -8.15 6.18 13.44
CA CYS A 34 -8.97 7.38 13.62
C CYS A 34 -8.15 8.52 14.25
N LYS A 35 -7.36 8.22 15.28
CA LYS A 35 -6.44 9.20 15.89
C LYS A 35 -5.41 9.70 14.88
N ALA A 36 -4.86 8.80 14.07
CA ALA A 36 -3.86 9.15 13.06
C ALA A 36 -4.43 10.03 11.92
N SER A 37 -5.70 9.86 11.56
CA SER A 37 -6.34 10.59 10.45
C SER A 37 -6.99 11.92 10.86
N LYS A 38 -7.26 12.15 12.16
CA LYS A 38 -7.80 13.41 12.69
C LYS A 38 -7.03 14.67 12.22
N PRO A 39 -5.69 14.78 12.33
CA PRO A 39 -4.98 16.00 11.88
C PRO A 39 -5.11 16.24 10.37
N GLN A 40 -5.18 15.18 9.58
CA GLN A 40 -5.36 15.27 8.12
C GLN A 40 -6.78 15.73 7.77
N LEU A 41 -7.77 15.32 8.56
CA LEU A 41 -9.15 15.77 8.44
C LEU A 41 -9.31 17.25 8.85
N GLU A 42 -8.61 17.70 9.90
CA GLU A 42 -8.56 19.12 10.27
C GLU A 42 -7.93 19.98 9.18
N GLN A 43 -6.87 19.49 8.54
CA GLN A 43 -6.27 20.14 7.38
C GLN A 43 -7.26 20.20 6.21
N LEU A 44 -7.98 19.12 5.95
CA LEU A 44 -9.03 19.07 4.93
C LEU A 44 -10.13 20.10 5.18
N ALA A 45 -10.60 20.22 6.43
CA ALA A 45 -11.59 21.21 6.84
C ALA A 45 -11.11 22.65 6.60
N LYS A 46 -9.81 22.91 6.84
CA LYS A 46 -9.17 24.20 6.54
C LYS A 46 -9.11 24.47 5.04
N GLU A 47 -8.72 23.49 4.23
CA GLU A 47 -8.65 23.59 2.76
C GLU A 47 -10.03 23.84 2.13
N CYS A 48 -11.10 23.25 2.68
CA CYS A 48 -12.48 23.50 2.25
C CYS A 48 -12.97 24.93 2.55
N GLY A 49 -12.22 25.73 3.34
CA GLY A 49 -12.47 27.16 3.54
C GLY A 49 -13.84 27.49 4.14
N GLY A 50 -14.49 26.55 4.82
CA GLY A 50 -15.86 26.71 5.36
C GLY A 50 -16.98 26.61 4.31
N LYS A 51 -16.66 26.31 3.04
CA LYS A 51 -17.65 26.12 1.97
C LYS A 51 -18.38 24.79 2.07
N VAL A 52 -17.65 23.75 2.45
CA VAL A 52 -18.19 22.44 2.81
C VAL A 52 -17.79 22.16 4.25
N PRO A 53 -18.74 22.17 5.21
CA PRO A 53 -18.45 21.83 6.59
C PRO A 53 -18.06 20.36 6.71
N VAL A 54 -16.98 20.13 7.46
CA VAL A 54 -16.46 18.81 7.78
C VAL A 54 -16.59 18.63 9.28
N SER A 55 -17.23 17.53 9.69
CA SER A 55 -17.46 17.20 11.08
C SER A 55 -16.93 15.81 11.45
N ILE A 56 -16.73 15.61 12.75
CA ILE A 56 -16.36 14.36 13.37
C ILE A 56 -17.31 14.06 14.53
N VAL A 57 -17.69 12.79 14.66
CA VAL A 57 -18.56 12.29 15.72
C VAL A 57 -17.96 11.01 16.29
N HIS A 58 -17.90 10.90 17.62
CA HIS A 58 -17.40 9.69 18.27
C HIS A 58 -18.53 8.74 18.63
N GLU A 59 -18.30 7.43 18.51
CA GLU A 59 -19.31 6.42 18.86
C GLU A 59 -19.81 6.53 20.31
N SER A 60 -18.97 7.00 21.24
CA SER A 60 -19.33 7.24 22.64
C SER A 60 -20.43 8.29 22.79
N ASP A 61 -20.51 9.22 21.84
CA ASP A 61 -21.32 10.43 21.95
C ASP A 61 -22.71 10.24 21.31
N ILE A 62 -22.82 9.33 20.34
CA ILE A 62 -24.07 9.01 19.62
C ILE A 62 -24.69 7.66 20.01
N GLY A 63 -23.92 6.77 20.65
CA GLY A 63 -24.39 5.45 21.12
C GLY A 63 -25.16 4.68 20.05
N ASP A 64 -26.34 4.17 20.40
CA ASP A 64 -27.18 3.34 19.53
C ASP A 64 -27.62 4.05 18.24
N TYR A 65 -27.62 5.39 18.20
CA TYR A 65 -28.00 6.14 17.01
C TYR A 65 -27.04 5.90 15.83
N LEU A 66 -25.80 5.49 16.12
CA LEU A 66 -24.80 5.07 15.13
C LEU A 66 -25.33 3.95 14.20
N HIS A 67 -26.14 3.02 14.72
CA HIS A 67 -26.68 1.90 13.95
C HIS A 67 -27.59 2.36 12.80
N THR A 68 -28.23 3.52 12.93
CA THR A 68 -29.09 4.11 11.88
C THR A 68 -28.31 4.42 10.61
N PHE A 69 -27.03 4.80 10.76
CA PHE A 69 -26.12 5.06 9.64
C PHE A 69 -25.38 3.82 9.18
N ASN A 70 -25.68 2.63 9.74
CA ASN A 70 -25.13 1.35 9.31
C ASN A 70 -23.59 1.35 9.22
N VAL A 71 -22.93 2.03 10.17
CA VAL A 71 -21.47 2.12 10.27
C VAL A 71 -20.91 0.79 10.76
N ARG A 72 -19.99 0.19 9.99
CA ARG A 72 -19.42 -1.15 10.27
C ARG A 72 -17.94 -1.12 10.61
N ALA A 73 -17.28 -0.01 10.35
CA ALA A 73 -15.84 0.17 10.55
C ALA A 73 -15.53 1.63 10.88
N PHE A 74 -14.42 1.86 11.58
CA PHE A 74 -13.92 3.19 11.88
C PHE A 74 -12.52 3.40 11.28
N PRO A 75 -12.19 4.59 10.75
CA PRO A 75 -13.10 5.70 10.51
C PRO A 75 -14.00 5.45 9.29
N THR A 76 -15.23 5.95 9.32
CA THR A 76 -16.13 5.98 8.15
C THR A 76 -16.53 7.42 7.86
N TYR A 77 -16.36 7.83 6.60
CA TYR A 77 -16.70 9.17 6.11
C TYR A 77 -17.98 9.09 5.29
N VAL A 78 -18.98 9.88 5.65
CA VAL A 78 -20.27 9.94 4.96
C VAL A 78 -20.53 11.37 4.52
N LEU A 79 -20.77 11.58 3.23
CA LEU A 79 -21.20 12.87 2.70
C LEU A 79 -22.72 12.90 2.58
N PHE A 80 -23.30 13.93 3.18
CA PHE A 80 -24.69 14.27 3.07
C PHE A 80 -24.88 15.38 2.05
N PHE A 81 -25.85 15.19 1.16
CA PHE A 81 -26.29 16.20 0.20
C PHE A 81 -27.79 16.42 0.38
N LYS A 82 -28.18 17.65 0.73
CA LYS A 82 -29.58 18.06 0.97
C LYS A 82 -30.32 17.10 1.91
N GLY A 83 -29.69 16.75 3.03
CA GLY A 83 -30.28 15.86 4.05
C GLY A 83 -30.23 14.35 3.73
N THR A 84 -29.65 13.94 2.59
CA THR A 84 -29.57 12.52 2.19
C THR A 84 -28.14 12.02 2.09
N GLU A 85 -27.88 10.77 2.48
CA GLU A 85 -26.57 10.13 2.27
C GLU A 85 -26.31 9.97 0.77
N ALA A 86 -25.26 10.64 0.28
CA ALA A 86 -24.95 10.66 -1.14
C ALA A 86 -23.77 9.74 -1.50
N ARG A 87 -22.78 9.65 -0.61
CA ARG A 87 -21.62 8.77 -0.78
C ARG A 87 -20.95 8.48 0.56
N ARG A 88 -20.31 7.32 0.63
CA ARG A 88 -19.57 6.83 1.78
C ARG A 88 -18.17 6.35 1.38
N VAL A 89 -17.21 6.54 2.27
CA VAL A 89 -15.86 5.97 2.20
C VAL A 89 -15.53 5.36 3.56
N GLU A 90 -15.16 4.09 3.56
CA GLU A 90 -14.77 3.36 4.77
C GLU A 90 -13.25 3.22 4.85
N GLY A 91 -12.69 3.31 6.06
CA GLY A 91 -11.25 3.24 6.32
C GLY A 91 -10.51 4.54 6.03
N VAL A 92 -9.22 4.59 6.35
CA VAL A 92 -8.37 5.80 6.17
C VAL A 92 -8.08 6.02 4.69
N ASN A 93 -9.01 6.69 3.99
CA ASN A 93 -8.89 7.04 2.58
C ASN A 93 -9.27 8.51 2.36
N LEU A 94 -8.38 9.42 2.79
CA LEU A 94 -8.56 10.87 2.66
C LEU A 94 -8.66 11.34 1.21
N GLN A 95 -8.00 10.66 0.27
CA GLN A 95 -8.13 10.99 -1.16
C GLN A 95 -9.55 10.73 -1.66
N GLY A 96 -10.15 9.62 -1.25
CA GLY A 96 -11.55 9.31 -1.54
C GLY A 96 -12.51 10.36 -0.96
N VAL A 97 -12.18 10.89 0.23
CA VAL A 97 -12.94 11.99 0.85
C VAL A 97 -12.79 13.29 0.06
N LYS A 98 -11.57 13.66 -0.35
CA LYS A 98 -11.30 14.84 -1.22
C LYS A 98 -12.11 14.79 -2.51
N SER A 99 -12.00 13.68 -3.26
CA SER A 99 -12.73 13.51 -4.52
C SER A 99 -14.25 13.45 -4.33
N MET A 100 -14.73 12.99 -3.17
CA MET A 100 -16.16 13.03 -2.83
C MET A 100 -16.63 14.46 -2.59
N ILE A 101 -15.86 15.26 -1.85
CA ILE A 101 -16.17 16.67 -1.59
C ILE A 101 -16.23 17.44 -2.90
N GLU A 102 -15.20 17.34 -3.76
CA GLU A 102 -15.15 18.03 -5.06
C GLU A 102 -16.37 17.70 -5.92
N ALA A 103 -16.68 16.41 -6.09
CA ALA A 103 -17.78 15.96 -6.94
C ALA A 103 -19.17 16.43 -6.49
N TYR A 104 -19.37 16.67 -5.19
CA TYR A 104 -20.65 17.13 -4.64
C TYR A 104 -20.68 18.64 -4.38
N ALA A 105 -19.52 19.28 -4.19
CA ALA A 105 -19.39 20.72 -4.13
C ALA A 105 -19.82 21.35 -5.47
N ASP A 106 -19.37 20.79 -6.60
CA ASP A 106 -19.80 21.23 -7.94
C ASP A 106 -21.32 21.11 -8.14
N LYS A 107 -21.91 20.01 -7.68
CA LYS A 107 -23.38 19.77 -7.74
C LYS A 107 -24.18 20.71 -6.85
N ALA A 108 -23.56 21.23 -5.78
CA ALA A 108 -24.15 22.20 -4.88
C ALA A 108 -23.98 23.65 -5.36
N GLY A 109 -23.25 23.88 -6.46
CA GLY A 109 -22.90 25.23 -6.93
C GLY A 109 -21.83 25.90 -6.06
N VAL A 110 -21.06 25.12 -5.30
CA VAL A 110 -20.03 25.58 -4.37
C VAL A 110 -18.66 25.25 -4.97
N SER A 111 -17.91 26.25 -5.42
CA SER A 111 -16.57 26.01 -5.97
C SER A 111 -15.55 25.78 -4.85
N VAL A 112 -14.96 24.58 -4.77
CA VAL A 112 -13.88 24.26 -3.84
C VAL A 112 -12.65 23.91 -4.67
N SER A 113 -11.56 24.67 -4.51
CA SER A 113 -10.27 24.40 -5.17
C SER A 113 -9.28 23.89 -4.13
N MET A 114 -9.02 22.59 -4.11
CA MET A 114 -8.07 21.97 -3.18
C MET A 114 -6.72 21.75 -3.88
N PRO A 115 -5.57 22.12 -3.28
CA PRO A 115 -4.26 21.81 -3.85
C PRO A 115 -3.96 20.30 -3.76
N GLU A 116 -3.39 19.73 -4.81
CA GLU A 116 -2.95 18.33 -4.82
C GLU A 116 -1.78 18.16 -3.83
N VAL A 117 -2.02 17.51 -2.70
CA VAL A 117 -0.98 17.14 -1.74
C VAL A 117 -0.47 15.75 -2.10
N GLY A 118 0.76 15.69 -2.60
CA GLY A 118 1.51 14.46 -2.78
C GLY A 118 1.70 13.74 -1.45
N GLY A 119 1.08 12.57 -1.30
CA GLY A 119 1.19 11.72 -0.12
C GLY A 119 1.26 10.26 -0.52
N ASN A 120 2.33 9.59 -0.07
CA ASN A 120 2.67 8.19 -0.36
C ASN A 120 1.53 7.22 -0.06
N THR A 121 0.88 6.70 -1.10
CA THR A 121 -0.05 5.57 -0.98
C THR A 121 0.62 4.25 -1.34
N LEU A 122 0.66 3.32 -0.38
CA LEU A 122 0.93 1.87 -0.57
C LEU A 122 -0.21 1.16 -1.33
N GLY A 123 -0.66 1.75 -2.42
CA GLY A 123 -1.75 1.24 -3.25
C GLY A 123 -1.86 1.90 -4.62
N GLY A 124 -0.84 2.66 -5.03
CA GLY A 124 -0.75 3.28 -6.35
C GLY A 124 0.29 2.57 -7.21
N SER A 125 -0.08 2.28 -8.45
CA SER A 125 0.74 1.61 -9.46
C SER A 125 1.99 2.40 -9.84
N HIS A 126 3.07 2.25 -9.07
CA HIS A 126 4.40 2.56 -9.59
C HIS A 126 4.81 1.50 -10.61
N THR A 127 5.37 1.92 -11.73
CA THR A 127 5.99 0.95 -12.61
C THR A 127 7.22 0.35 -11.91
N ALA A 128 7.51 -0.93 -12.15
CA ALA A 128 8.68 -1.62 -11.58
C ALA A 128 10.03 -0.90 -11.82
N ALA A 129 10.07 0.06 -12.76
CA ALA A 129 11.23 0.91 -13.02
C ALA A 129 11.37 2.07 -12.02
N GLU A 130 10.27 2.71 -11.59
CA GLU A 130 10.29 3.82 -10.63
C GLU A 130 10.60 3.34 -9.20
N ALA A 131 10.07 2.17 -8.82
CA ALA A 131 10.41 1.53 -7.55
C ALA A 131 11.89 1.07 -7.48
N ARG A 132 12.53 0.84 -8.64
CA ARG A 132 13.95 0.45 -8.75
C ARG A 132 14.87 1.67 -8.77
N ALA A 133 14.45 2.76 -9.41
CA ALA A 133 15.14 4.06 -9.38
C ALA A 133 15.16 4.68 -7.98
N LEU A 134 14.06 4.57 -7.23
CA LEU A 134 13.96 5.10 -5.86
C LEU A 134 14.80 4.28 -4.85
N ARG A 135 15.01 2.97 -5.10
CA ARG A 135 15.91 2.12 -4.31
C ARG A 135 17.39 2.36 -4.64
N LEU A 136 17.71 2.68 -5.89
CA LEU A 136 19.07 3.04 -6.30
C LEU A 136 19.50 4.41 -5.77
N ALA A 137 18.56 5.35 -5.60
CA ALA A 137 18.83 6.68 -5.05
C ALA A 137 18.99 6.70 -3.51
N LYS A 138 18.56 5.65 -2.80
CA LYS A 138 18.67 5.51 -1.33
C LYS A 138 20.03 4.94 -0.87
N LEU A 139 20.86 4.50 -1.81
CA LEU A 139 22.27 4.19 -1.60
C LEU A 139 23.08 5.39 -2.14
N GLY A 140 23.33 6.39 -1.30
CA GLY A 140 24.36 7.39 -1.61
C GLY A 140 25.71 6.69 -1.83
N GLY A 141 26.63 7.14 -2.65
CA GLY A 141 26.87 8.40 -3.35
C GLY A 141 28.38 8.40 -3.64
N GLY A 142 28.84 8.92 -4.78
CA GLY A 142 30.26 9.00 -5.07
C GLY A 142 30.56 9.29 -6.53
N GLY A 143 31.03 10.50 -6.80
CA GLY A 143 31.28 11.02 -8.14
C GLY A 143 32.51 10.43 -8.84
N GLY A 144 32.64 10.77 -10.12
CA GLY A 144 33.81 10.46 -10.94
C GLY A 144 33.54 10.70 -12.42
N SER A 145 33.92 11.88 -12.90
CA SER A 145 34.00 12.27 -14.30
C SER A 145 35.10 11.49 -15.04
N ALA A 146 34.87 11.01 -16.28
CA ALA A 146 35.88 10.89 -17.35
C ALA A 146 35.33 10.26 -18.65
N THR A 147 35.25 11.06 -19.71
CA THR A 147 35.81 10.88 -21.08
C THR A 147 35.92 9.50 -21.78
N THR A 148 35.32 9.45 -22.97
CA THR A 148 35.78 8.90 -24.30
C THR A 148 36.58 7.59 -24.43
N ALA A 149 36.06 6.66 -25.26
CA ALA A 149 36.71 5.81 -26.30
C ALA A 149 35.75 4.63 -26.62
N THR A 150 35.22 4.36 -27.81
CA THR A 150 35.77 3.95 -29.14
C THR A 150 36.64 2.68 -29.12
N ALA A 151 36.07 1.55 -29.57
CA ALA A 151 36.67 0.42 -30.33
C ALA A 151 35.64 -0.76 -30.35
N THR A 152 34.98 -1.16 -31.44
CA THR A 152 35.38 -1.96 -32.65
C THR A 152 35.83 -3.41 -32.41
N ALA A 153 35.08 -4.32 -33.09
CA ALA A 153 35.52 -5.58 -33.73
C ALA A 153 35.84 -6.79 -32.80
N THR A 154 35.63 -8.08 -33.08
CA THR A 154 35.14 -8.86 -34.24
C THR A 154 35.09 -10.36 -33.86
N ASP A 155 34.13 -11.08 -34.44
CA ASP A 155 34.21 -12.45 -35.03
C ASP A 155 34.37 -13.80 -34.30
N LEU A 156 33.84 -14.79 -35.05
CA LEU A 156 34.00 -16.27 -35.09
C LEU A 156 32.84 -17.09 -34.47
N VAL A 157 31.80 -17.52 -35.23
CA VAL A 157 31.70 -18.70 -36.14
C VAL A 157 31.69 -20.04 -35.34
N ALA A 158 30.53 -20.65 -35.01
CA ALA A 158 29.75 -21.69 -35.73
C ALA A 158 30.41 -23.10 -35.75
N PRO A 159 29.72 -24.25 -36.02
CA PRO A 159 28.29 -24.63 -35.90
C PRO A 159 28.05 -26.11 -35.39
N MET A 160 26.76 -26.56 -35.39
CA MET A 160 26.29 -27.91 -35.84
C MET A 160 26.65 -29.16 -34.99
N GLU A 161 25.86 -30.22 -34.71
CA GLU A 161 24.64 -30.88 -35.24
C GLU A 161 24.02 -31.74 -34.09
N THR A 162 22.69 -31.85 -33.88
CA THR A 162 21.67 -32.82 -34.39
C THR A 162 21.30 -33.98 -33.44
N GLU A 163 19.97 -34.10 -33.23
CA GLU A 163 19.13 -35.34 -33.13
C GLU A 163 19.39 -36.25 -31.89
N ASP A 164 18.44 -36.90 -31.20
CA ASP A 164 17.01 -37.10 -31.37
C ASP A 164 16.44 -37.82 -30.12
N SER A 165 15.12 -38.01 -30.09
CA SER A 165 14.41 -39.10 -29.36
C SER A 165 13.98 -38.92 -27.88
N LYS A 166 12.75 -38.43 -27.75
CA LYS A 166 11.67 -38.75 -26.79
C LYS A 166 11.30 -40.28 -26.83
N PRO A 167 10.38 -40.89 -26.02
CA PRO A 167 9.72 -40.55 -24.73
C PRO A 167 9.84 -41.67 -23.64
N ALA A 168 9.30 -41.43 -22.43
CA ALA A 168 8.07 -42.08 -21.92
C ALA A 168 8.05 -42.29 -20.39
N ALA A 169 6.90 -41.92 -19.80
CA ALA A 169 6.15 -42.60 -18.71
C ALA A 169 6.88 -42.83 -17.36
N ALA A 170 6.25 -42.98 -16.21
CA ALA A 170 4.95 -42.69 -15.61
C ALA A 170 5.10 -43.21 -14.15
N ALA A 171 4.21 -42.76 -13.25
CA ALA A 171 3.94 -43.35 -11.92
C ALA A 171 5.05 -43.16 -10.85
N ALA A 172 4.81 -42.52 -9.70
CA ALA A 172 3.88 -42.77 -8.58
C ALA A 172 4.51 -43.61 -7.45
N ALA A 173 4.13 -43.21 -6.23
CA ALA A 173 4.19 -43.91 -4.94
C ALA A 173 5.51 -43.91 -4.13
N ASP A 174 5.47 -43.08 -3.08
CA ASP A 174 5.55 -43.42 -1.64
C ASP A 174 6.46 -44.54 -1.09
N ALA A 175 7.13 -44.13 0.00
CA ALA A 175 7.50 -44.87 1.22
C ALA A 175 8.55 -46.00 1.15
N ALA A 176 9.71 -45.78 1.79
CA ALA A 176 10.08 -46.38 3.09
C ALA A 176 11.60 -46.29 3.37
N ILE A 177 11.92 -45.93 4.63
CA ILE A 177 12.99 -46.41 5.52
C ILE A 177 14.17 -47.20 4.90
N SER A 178 15.41 -46.76 5.15
CA SER A 178 16.41 -47.46 5.99
C SER A 178 17.77 -46.76 5.96
N THR A 179 18.40 -46.67 7.15
CA THR A 179 19.85 -46.75 7.48
C THR A 179 20.90 -46.27 6.47
N ASP A 180 21.88 -45.47 6.91
CA ASP A 180 23.25 -45.97 7.16
C ASP A 180 24.20 -44.87 7.68
N ASP A 181 24.97 -45.26 8.69
CA ASP A 181 26.34 -44.89 9.06
C ASP A 181 26.90 -43.45 8.97
N GLY A 182 27.49 -43.04 10.10
CA GLY A 182 28.95 -42.87 10.11
C GLY A 182 29.51 -41.47 10.33
N LYS A 183 29.93 -41.26 11.59
CA LYS A 183 31.34 -40.98 11.95
C LYS A 183 31.78 -39.52 12.20
N ASP A 184 32.06 -39.31 13.50
CA ASP A 184 33.21 -38.65 14.15
C ASP A 184 33.79 -37.36 13.55
N ASP A 185 33.83 -36.29 14.35
CA ASP A 185 35.06 -35.91 15.07
C ASP A 185 34.79 -34.72 16.00
N VAL A 186 34.80 -35.01 17.30
CA VAL A 186 34.90 -34.04 18.40
C VAL A 186 36.39 -33.79 18.64
N LYS A 187 36.78 -32.52 18.73
CA LYS A 187 38.00 -32.12 19.44
C LYS A 187 37.65 -31.07 20.48
N ASP A 188 37.55 -31.55 21.70
CA ASP A 188 37.85 -30.80 22.92
C ASP A 188 39.36 -30.57 22.99
N GLU A 189 39.78 -29.38 23.43
CA GLU A 189 41.04 -29.21 24.17
C GLU A 189 40.80 -28.26 25.34
N ASP A 190 41.12 -28.77 26.53
CA ASP A 190 41.15 -28.08 27.82
C ASP A 190 42.51 -27.36 28.05
N ASP A 191 42.47 -26.43 29.00
CA ASP A 191 43.48 -26.10 30.01
C ASP A 191 44.53 -24.96 29.86
N ALA A 192 44.60 -24.24 30.99
CA ALA A 192 45.77 -23.62 31.66
C ALA A 192 46.22 -22.17 31.33
N MET A 193 45.79 -21.25 32.20
CA MET A 193 46.60 -20.38 33.09
C MET A 193 48.08 -20.08 32.75
N THR A 194 48.46 -18.80 32.65
CA THR A 194 49.78 -18.28 33.04
C THR A 194 49.68 -16.88 33.67
N ASP A 195 50.51 -16.65 34.69
CA ASP A 195 50.66 -15.45 35.53
C ASP A 195 51.94 -14.69 35.15
N ALA A 196 51.94 -13.35 35.24
CA ALA A 196 53.14 -12.52 35.47
C ALA A 196 52.78 -11.04 35.77
N THR A 197 52.76 -10.73 37.07
CA THR A 197 53.14 -9.48 37.78
C THR A 197 53.99 -8.41 37.05
N THR A 198 53.71 -7.11 37.29
CA THR A 198 54.55 -6.19 38.13
C THR A 198 54.04 -4.73 38.20
N ASP A 199 54.35 -4.13 39.35
CA ASP A 199 53.88 -2.91 40.03
C ASP A 199 54.07 -1.54 39.36
N ALA A 200 53.17 -0.60 39.68
CA ALA A 200 53.54 0.80 39.98
C ALA A 200 52.54 1.49 40.93
N VAL A 201 53.08 2.00 42.04
CA VAL A 201 52.45 2.67 43.19
C VAL A 201 51.98 4.10 42.85
N GLY A 202 50.81 4.53 43.36
CA GLY A 202 50.48 5.96 43.44
C GLY A 202 49.06 6.33 43.87
N LYS A 203 48.91 6.69 45.16
CA LYS A 203 47.89 7.58 45.79
C LYS A 203 46.39 7.37 45.48
N ILE A 204 45.68 6.84 46.47
CA ILE A 204 44.21 6.93 46.60
C ILE A 204 43.86 8.34 47.10
N ALA A 205 43.30 9.17 46.22
CA ALA A 205 42.50 10.33 46.60
C ALA A 205 41.03 9.90 46.53
N THR A 206 40.31 10.08 47.63
CA THR A 206 38.86 9.93 47.68
C THR A 206 38.23 11.14 46.98
N ASP A 207 38.04 11.05 45.67
CA ASP A 207 37.27 12.04 44.92
C ASP A 207 35.78 11.68 45.06
N LYS A 208 35.05 12.53 45.80
CA LYS A 208 33.60 12.59 45.73
C LYS A 208 33.25 13.09 44.33
N LYS A 209 32.60 12.27 43.49
CA LYS A 209 32.11 12.71 42.18
C LYS A 209 30.68 13.17 42.34
N ASN A 210 30.41 14.45 42.10
CA ASN A 210 29.04 14.96 42.08
C ASN A 210 28.38 14.42 40.80
N PRO A 211 27.24 13.71 40.86
CA PRO A 211 26.58 13.16 39.66
C PRO A 211 26.20 14.22 38.61
N VAL A 212 26.22 15.49 39.00
CA VAL A 212 25.96 16.66 38.15
C VAL A 212 27.17 17.04 37.26
N ASP A 213 28.38 16.60 37.59
CA ASP A 213 29.61 17.01 36.87
C ASP A 213 29.73 16.41 35.46
N ASP A 214 29.04 15.29 35.18
CA ASP A 214 29.04 14.61 33.88
C ASP A 214 27.89 15.04 32.96
N LEU A 215 27.15 16.10 33.31
CA LEU A 215 26.01 16.59 32.53
C LEU A 215 26.45 17.65 31.53
N ASP A 216 25.84 17.64 30.34
CA ASP A 216 26.13 18.62 29.30
C ASP A 216 25.67 20.04 29.73
N PRO A 217 26.61 20.99 29.94
CA PRO A 217 26.26 22.34 30.39
C PRO A 217 25.43 23.12 29.36
N GLU A 218 25.53 22.79 28.07
CA GLU A 218 24.75 23.45 27.01
C GLU A 218 23.28 23.02 27.06
N ALA A 219 23.02 21.74 27.32
CA ALA A 219 21.67 21.23 27.52
C ALA A 219 21.01 21.81 28.79
N ILE A 220 21.77 21.95 29.89
CA ILE A 220 21.29 22.60 31.12
C ILE A 220 20.96 24.07 30.85
N LYS A 221 21.79 24.78 30.08
CA LYS A 221 21.57 26.18 29.73
C LYS A 221 20.33 26.36 28.85
N SER A 222 20.10 25.50 27.86
CA SER A 222 18.89 25.55 27.01
C SER A 222 17.62 25.29 27.85
N LEU A 223 17.63 24.29 28.73
CA LEU A 223 16.49 24.01 29.62
C LEU A 223 16.18 25.15 30.60
N THR A 224 17.20 25.86 31.08
CA THR A 224 17.04 26.92 32.09
C THR A 224 16.73 28.29 31.45
N GLU A 225 17.44 28.68 30.39
CA GLU A 225 17.29 30.00 29.77
C GLU A 225 16.17 30.05 28.71
N GLU A 226 16.00 29.00 27.91
CA GLU A 226 15.04 29.00 26.79
C GLU A 226 13.67 28.45 27.20
N MET A 227 13.65 27.42 28.07
CA MET A 227 12.41 26.77 28.52
C MET A 227 12.00 27.14 29.95
N GLY A 228 12.86 27.85 30.69
CA GLY A 228 12.52 28.41 32.01
C GLY A 228 12.44 27.39 33.15
N PHE A 229 13.01 26.20 33.00
CA PHE A 229 13.05 25.20 34.09
C PHE A 229 14.07 25.60 35.16
N SER A 230 13.80 25.22 36.42
CA SER A 230 14.78 25.39 37.51
C SER A 230 16.02 24.54 37.24
N ILE A 231 17.18 24.96 37.76
CA ILE A 231 18.45 24.24 37.57
C ILE A 231 18.34 22.79 38.06
N ILE A 232 17.63 22.56 39.16
CA ILE A 232 17.42 21.23 39.75
C ILE A 232 16.56 20.35 38.83
N ARG A 233 15.49 20.90 38.25
CA ARG A 233 14.65 20.20 37.28
C ARG A 233 15.43 19.83 36.03
N ALA A 234 16.17 20.78 35.46
CA ALA A 234 17.01 20.53 34.29
C ALA A 234 18.03 19.41 34.54
N GLN A 235 18.69 19.42 35.70
CA GLN A 235 19.66 18.40 36.09
C GLN A 235 19.01 17.02 36.32
N LYS A 236 17.84 16.95 36.99
CA LYS A 236 17.10 15.69 37.16
C LYS A 236 16.61 15.11 35.84
N GLY A 237 16.04 15.93 34.96
CA GLY A 237 15.60 15.51 33.63
C GLY A 237 16.74 14.90 32.80
N LEU A 238 17.93 15.50 32.87
CA LEU A 238 19.11 14.96 32.19
C LEU A 238 19.67 13.69 32.86
N LEU A 239 19.53 13.53 34.18
CA LEU A 239 20.02 12.35 34.91
C LEU A 239 19.12 11.12 34.76
N TYR A 240 17.80 11.30 34.78
CA TYR A 240 16.82 10.22 34.79
C TYR A 240 16.23 9.89 33.42
N SER A 241 16.50 10.70 32.40
CA SER A 241 16.10 10.40 31.02
C SER A 241 16.97 9.34 30.36
N SER A 242 16.36 8.53 29.48
CA SER A 242 16.92 7.31 28.87
C SER A 242 18.02 7.54 27.81
N GLY A 243 18.75 8.65 27.88
CA GLY A 243 19.81 8.99 26.93
C GLY A 243 20.64 10.23 27.28
N LYS A 244 20.34 10.93 28.39
CA LYS A 244 20.98 12.20 28.78
C LYS A 244 20.98 13.28 27.69
N THR A 245 20.05 13.20 26.73
CA THR A 245 19.88 14.20 25.66
C THR A 245 18.80 15.21 26.04
N LEU A 246 18.80 16.37 25.39
CA LEU A 246 17.85 17.46 25.62
C LEU A 246 16.39 16.99 25.46
N GLU A 247 16.11 16.26 24.38
CA GLU A 247 14.74 15.83 24.06
C GLU A 247 14.19 14.82 25.08
N CYS A 248 15.02 13.86 25.51
CA CYS A 248 14.62 12.88 26.51
C CYS A 248 14.47 13.51 27.90
N ALA A 249 15.25 14.56 28.21
CA ALA A 249 15.08 15.34 29.44
C ALA A 249 13.76 16.10 29.48
N ILE A 250 13.33 16.66 28.34
CA ILE A 250 12.01 17.33 28.20
C ILE A 250 10.89 16.32 28.38
N GLU A 251 10.98 15.15 27.74
CA GLU A 251 9.98 14.09 27.85
C GLU A 251 9.81 13.62 29.30
N TRP A 252 10.92 13.38 30.00
CA TRP A 252 10.92 13.00 31.42
C TRP A 252 10.33 14.11 32.32
N LEU A 253 10.72 15.36 32.09
CA LEU A 253 10.21 16.51 32.85
C LEU A 253 8.71 16.73 32.67
N MET A 254 8.15 16.45 31.48
CA MET A 254 6.70 16.55 31.27
C MET A 254 5.93 15.43 31.96
N GLU A 255 6.51 14.23 32.08
CA GLU A 255 5.87 13.10 32.75
C GLU A 255 5.88 13.23 34.28
N HIS A 256 6.89 13.92 34.84
CA HIS A 256 7.12 14.04 36.28
C HIS A 256 6.87 15.47 36.84
N GLN A 257 6.26 16.37 36.05
CA GLN A 257 6.07 17.79 36.43
C GLN A 257 5.20 18.01 37.67
N ASP A 258 4.37 17.02 38.02
CA ASP A 258 3.41 17.05 39.12
C ASP A 258 3.92 16.30 40.37
N ASP A 259 5.14 15.76 40.34
CA ASP A 259 5.71 15.04 41.48
C ASP A 259 6.18 16.02 42.56
N ASP A 260 5.75 15.80 43.81
CA ASP A 260 6.04 16.68 44.96
C ASP A 260 7.55 16.79 45.26
N ASP A 261 8.35 15.80 44.85
CA ASP A 261 9.79 15.72 45.07
C ASP A 261 10.63 16.21 43.87
N ILE A 262 10.00 16.74 42.81
CA ILE A 262 10.73 17.16 41.60
C ILE A 262 11.75 18.27 41.87
N ASP A 263 11.48 19.17 42.83
CA ASP A 263 12.38 20.27 43.21
C ASP A 263 13.37 19.92 44.34
N ASP A 264 13.33 18.68 44.85
CA ASP A 264 14.25 18.26 45.93
C ASP A 264 15.71 18.21 45.46
N PRO A 265 16.68 18.58 46.31
CA PRO A 265 18.10 18.55 45.97
C PRO A 265 18.56 17.11 45.65
N ILE A 266 19.34 16.96 44.57
CA ILE A 266 19.84 15.66 44.11
C ILE A 266 20.81 15.09 45.16
N PRO A 267 20.53 13.90 45.75
CA PRO A 267 21.39 13.31 46.76
C PRO A 267 22.72 12.80 46.16
N GLU A 268 23.84 13.06 46.82
CA GLU A 268 25.16 12.52 46.45
C GLU A 268 25.19 11.00 46.67
N ILE A 269 25.53 10.24 45.63
CA ILE A 269 25.60 8.77 45.68
C ILE A 269 27.00 8.30 46.07
N ALA A 270 27.13 7.67 47.25
CA ALA A 270 28.34 6.96 47.67
C ALA A 270 28.27 5.47 47.31
N THR A 271 29.20 5.00 46.49
CA THR A 271 29.36 3.56 46.20
C THR A 271 30.18 2.87 47.29
N GLY A 272 29.50 2.16 48.19
CA GLY A 272 30.04 0.99 48.90
C GLY A 272 30.65 1.19 50.31
N GLY A 273 29.88 0.81 51.34
CA GLY A 273 30.34 -0.13 52.39
C GLY A 273 31.12 0.37 53.63
N ALA A 274 30.40 0.37 54.76
CA ALA A 274 30.81 0.03 56.14
C ALA A 274 31.34 1.10 57.13
N ALA A 275 30.51 1.28 58.18
CA ALA A 275 30.78 1.50 59.60
C ALA A 275 31.50 2.77 60.08
N THR A 276 30.80 3.54 60.94
CA THR A 276 31.39 3.95 62.22
C THR A 276 30.30 4.09 63.29
N ALA A 277 30.57 3.50 64.45
CA ALA A 277 29.77 3.60 65.66
C ALA A 277 29.81 5.02 66.24
N THR A 278 28.69 5.45 66.84
CA THR A 278 28.74 6.36 67.99
C THR A 278 27.69 5.91 68.99
N ALA A 279 28.15 5.61 70.19
CA ALA A 279 27.35 5.12 71.28
C ALA A 279 26.56 6.26 71.93
N THR A 280 25.25 6.07 72.06
CA THR A 280 24.44 6.55 73.19
C THR A 280 23.35 5.51 73.46
N GLY A 281 23.34 4.99 74.68
CA GLY A 281 22.60 3.79 75.06
C GLY A 281 21.07 3.95 75.04
N THR A 282 20.41 2.92 74.52
CA THR A 282 19.10 2.39 74.94
C THR A 282 18.91 1.09 74.17
N ALA A 283 18.58 -0.01 74.87
CA ALA A 283 18.47 -1.33 74.28
C ALA A 283 17.35 -1.36 73.22
N LYS A 284 17.73 -1.47 71.93
CA LYS A 284 16.81 -1.69 70.81
C LYS A 284 16.94 -3.13 70.30
N ALA A 285 15.80 -3.72 69.96
CA ALA A 285 15.69 -5.09 69.49
C ALA A 285 16.53 -5.36 68.23
N THR A 286 17.05 -6.58 68.13
CA THR A 286 18.02 -6.99 67.11
C THR A 286 17.37 -7.71 65.91
N SER A 287 16.11 -8.16 66.04
CA SER A 287 15.30 -8.76 64.96
C SER A 287 13.80 -8.67 65.25
N TYR A 288 12.95 -8.93 64.25
CA TYR A 288 11.49 -8.92 64.35
C TYR A 288 10.93 -10.28 63.97
N LYS A 289 10.10 -10.92 64.80
CA LYS A 289 9.41 -12.17 64.45
C LYS A 289 7.96 -11.86 64.06
N CYS A 290 7.50 -12.42 62.94
CA CYS A 290 6.08 -12.41 62.60
C CYS A 290 5.37 -13.53 63.37
N ASN A 291 4.36 -13.21 64.19
CA ASN A 291 3.65 -14.21 64.99
C ASN A 291 2.69 -15.07 64.15
N GLU A 292 2.26 -14.57 62.98
CA GLU A 292 1.35 -15.28 62.07
C GLU A 292 2.07 -16.39 61.29
N CYS A 293 3.35 -16.21 60.94
CA CYS A 293 4.10 -17.17 60.11
C CYS A 293 5.44 -17.63 60.69
N GLY A 294 5.82 -17.14 61.87
CA GLY A 294 7.03 -17.52 62.59
C GLY A 294 8.36 -17.07 61.95
N LYS A 295 8.32 -16.25 60.89
CA LYS A 295 9.53 -15.77 60.21
C LYS A 295 10.21 -14.68 61.03
N ILE A 296 11.53 -14.82 61.20
CA ILE A 296 12.38 -13.83 61.84
C ILE A 296 13.01 -12.95 60.74
N LEU A 297 12.84 -11.65 60.88
CA LEU A 297 13.20 -10.59 59.96
C LEU A 297 14.29 -9.75 60.63
N VAL A 298 15.33 -9.41 59.89
CA VAL A 298 16.54 -8.78 60.47
C VAL A 298 16.43 -7.26 60.42
N SER A 299 15.71 -6.71 59.44
CA SER A 299 15.56 -5.27 59.26
C SER A 299 14.09 -4.85 59.19
N MET A 300 13.82 -3.59 59.51
CA MET A 300 12.50 -2.97 59.34
C MET A 300 12.02 -3.02 57.89
N ALA A 301 12.95 -2.87 56.93
CA ALA A 301 12.65 -2.98 55.50
C ALA A 301 12.19 -4.40 55.11
N ASP A 302 12.75 -5.45 55.71
CA ASP A 302 12.31 -6.83 55.48
C ASP A 302 10.92 -7.09 56.09
N LEU A 303 10.58 -6.42 57.19
CA LEU A 303 9.27 -6.47 57.82
C LEU A 303 8.20 -5.81 56.97
N GLU A 304 8.47 -4.62 56.43
CA GLU A 304 7.57 -3.95 55.49
C GLU A 304 7.36 -4.77 54.21
N LEU A 305 8.43 -5.34 53.65
CA LEU A 305 8.34 -6.21 52.48
C LEU A 305 7.55 -7.49 52.78
N HIS A 306 7.76 -8.10 53.95
CA HIS A 306 6.99 -9.26 54.39
C HIS A 306 5.51 -8.91 54.55
N ALA A 307 5.19 -7.83 55.27
CA ALA A 307 3.84 -7.33 55.45
C ALA A 307 3.14 -7.06 54.12
N ASN A 308 3.81 -6.43 53.16
CA ASN A 308 3.24 -6.13 51.84
C ASN A 308 3.07 -7.37 50.96
N LYS A 309 3.95 -8.36 51.09
CA LYS A 309 3.93 -9.56 50.24
C LYS A 309 2.98 -10.65 50.75
N THR A 310 2.84 -10.78 52.07
CA THR A 310 2.00 -11.83 52.69
C THR A 310 0.76 -11.27 53.37
N GLY A 311 0.65 -9.95 53.57
CA GLY A 311 -0.47 -9.32 54.25
C GLY A 311 -0.49 -9.49 55.77
N HIS A 312 0.59 -10.01 56.37
CA HIS A 312 0.68 -10.22 57.82
C HIS A 312 0.98 -8.92 58.54
N SER A 313 0.39 -8.73 59.72
CA SER A 313 0.45 -7.46 60.46
C SER A 313 0.94 -7.58 61.90
N ASP A 314 0.95 -8.80 62.46
CA ASP A 314 1.41 -9.06 63.83
C ASP A 314 2.91 -9.41 63.89
N PHE A 315 3.71 -8.45 64.39
CA PHE A 315 5.17 -8.56 64.53
C PHE A 315 5.63 -8.22 65.95
N GLU A 316 6.50 -9.06 66.51
CA GLU A 316 7.08 -8.88 67.84
C GLU A 316 8.60 -8.70 67.73
N GLU A 317 9.15 -7.79 68.51
CA GLU A 317 10.58 -7.56 68.63
C GLU A 317 11.28 -8.74 69.34
N SER A 318 12.22 -9.40 68.67
CA SER A 318 12.96 -10.55 69.19
C SER A 318 14.45 -10.26 69.33
N THR A 319 15.09 -10.90 70.30
CA THR A 319 16.55 -10.84 70.53
C THR A 319 17.31 -11.96 69.80
N GLN A 320 16.64 -12.75 68.97
CA GLN A 320 17.25 -13.87 68.27
C GLN A 320 18.12 -13.38 67.11
N VAL A 321 19.43 -13.62 67.22
CA VAL A 321 20.41 -13.34 66.16
C VAL A 321 20.26 -14.39 65.07
N VAL A 322 19.76 -13.98 63.89
CA VAL A 322 19.66 -14.87 62.72
C VAL A 322 21.08 -15.21 62.25
N THR A 323 21.44 -16.49 62.27
CA THR A 323 22.71 -16.93 61.71
C THR A 323 22.68 -16.73 60.19
N PRO A 324 23.68 -16.04 59.61
CA PRO A 324 23.73 -15.89 58.17
C PRO A 324 23.89 -17.27 57.52
N LEU A 325 23.03 -17.59 56.55
CA LEU A 325 23.14 -18.85 55.81
C LEU A 325 24.58 -19.03 55.31
N THR A 326 25.09 -20.25 55.44
CA THR A 326 26.44 -20.59 55.00
C THR A 326 26.59 -20.27 53.51
N ALA A 327 27.82 -19.96 53.09
CA ALA A 327 28.09 -19.59 51.69
C ALA A 327 27.62 -20.68 50.71
N GLU A 328 27.68 -21.95 51.12
CA GLU A 328 27.24 -23.11 50.35
C GLU A 328 25.72 -23.18 50.19
N GLU A 329 24.94 -22.93 51.24
CA GLU A 329 23.47 -22.93 51.16
C GLU A 329 22.92 -21.78 50.31
N LYS A 330 23.57 -20.61 50.35
CA LYS A 330 23.23 -19.48 49.48
C LYS A 330 23.54 -19.80 48.01
N ALA A 331 24.67 -20.46 47.74
CA ALA A 331 25.02 -20.91 46.40
C ALA A 331 24.01 -21.95 45.87
N ALA A 332 23.61 -22.92 46.68
CA ALA A 332 22.61 -23.93 46.31
C ALA A 332 21.24 -23.30 45.99
N LYS A 333 20.78 -22.31 46.78
CA LYS A 333 19.53 -21.58 46.50
C LYS A 333 19.62 -20.73 45.23
N LEU A 334 20.76 -20.10 44.97
CA LEU A 334 20.97 -19.35 43.73
C LEU A 334 20.96 -20.28 42.51
N LEU A 335 21.55 -21.47 42.60
CA LEU A 335 21.49 -22.47 41.53
C LEU A 335 20.07 -22.96 41.30
N HIS A 336 19.29 -23.20 42.38
CA HIS A 336 17.89 -23.59 42.26
C HIS A 336 17.03 -22.51 41.61
N ILE A 337 17.20 -21.24 42.01
CA ILE A 337 16.49 -20.10 41.40
C ILE A 337 16.88 -19.94 39.92
N LYS A 338 18.17 -20.06 39.58
CA LYS A 338 18.64 -20.03 38.19
C LYS A 338 18.05 -21.18 37.36
N ALA A 339 17.94 -22.37 37.92
CA ALA A 339 17.32 -23.52 37.27
C ALA A 339 15.83 -23.29 36.99
N LEU A 340 15.08 -22.74 37.95
CA LEU A 340 13.67 -22.38 37.76
C LEU A 340 13.47 -21.29 36.70
N LEU A 341 14.33 -20.27 36.68
CA LEU A 341 14.26 -19.22 35.65
C LEU A 341 14.59 -19.78 34.25
N LYS A 342 15.56 -20.68 34.15
CA LYS A 342 15.89 -21.36 32.88
C LYS A 342 14.73 -22.24 32.40
N ALA A 343 14.10 -23.00 33.30
CA ALA A 343 12.93 -23.81 32.99
C ALA A 343 11.75 -22.94 32.50
N LYS A 344 11.46 -21.84 33.20
CA LYS A 344 10.36 -20.91 32.83
C LYS A 344 10.62 -20.18 31.51
N ARG A 345 11.89 -19.88 31.18
CA ARG A 345 12.26 -19.33 29.87
C ARG A 345 12.07 -20.35 28.75
N ALA A 346 12.47 -21.60 28.97
CA ALA A 346 12.28 -22.68 27.99
C ALA A 346 10.78 -22.98 27.75
N GLU A 347 9.95 -22.94 28.79
CA GLU A 347 8.49 -23.09 28.68
C GLU A 347 7.87 -21.96 27.84
N ARG A 348 8.26 -20.70 28.08
CA ARG A 348 7.80 -19.56 27.27
C ARG A 348 8.20 -19.68 25.81
N GLU A 349 9.43 -20.10 25.54
CA GLU A 349 9.89 -20.31 24.15
C GLU A 349 9.09 -21.41 23.44
N GLN A 350 8.71 -22.48 24.14
CA GLN A 350 7.84 -23.52 23.59
C GLN A 350 6.42 -23.01 23.33
N ALA A 351 5.86 -22.23 24.26
CA ALA A 351 4.54 -21.60 24.08
C ALA A 351 4.54 -20.65 22.87
N GLU A 352 5.56 -19.81 22.72
CA GLU A 352 5.69 -18.91 21.57
C GLU A 352 5.79 -19.67 20.24
N LYS A 353 6.46 -20.82 20.20
CA LYS A 353 6.51 -21.69 19.01
C LYS A 353 5.13 -22.26 18.68
N VAL A 354 4.38 -22.72 19.69
CA VAL A 354 3.01 -23.22 19.49
C VAL A 354 2.11 -22.10 18.96
N ASP A 355 2.10 -20.94 19.63
CA ASP A 355 1.34 -19.75 19.20
C ASP A 355 1.69 -19.33 17.78
N HIS A 356 2.98 -19.34 17.41
CA HIS A 356 3.41 -19.03 16.05
C HIS A 356 2.86 -20.04 15.04
N THR A 357 2.90 -21.34 15.36
CA THR A 357 2.31 -22.37 14.47
C THR A 357 0.79 -22.26 14.37
N GLU A 358 0.09 -21.86 15.43
CA GLU A 358 -1.36 -21.65 15.40
C GLU A 358 -1.76 -20.44 14.57
N ARG A 359 -1.06 -19.30 14.74
CA ARG A 359 -1.28 -18.10 13.90
C ARG A 359 -1.00 -18.40 12.43
N GLU A 360 0.05 -19.16 12.13
CA GLU A 360 0.38 -19.62 10.79
C GLU A 360 -0.74 -20.50 10.19
N LYS A 361 -1.27 -21.45 10.98
CA LYS A 361 -2.41 -22.30 10.58
C LYS A 361 -3.67 -21.47 10.32
N GLN A 362 -3.97 -20.52 11.20
CA GLN A 362 -5.14 -19.64 11.07
C GLN A 362 -5.03 -18.75 9.83
N ARG A 363 -3.83 -18.20 9.54
CA ARG A 363 -3.61 -17.44 8.31
C ARG A 363 -3.85 -18.29 7.06
N ARG A 364 -3.38 -19.55 7.04
CA ARG A 364 -3.61 -20.46 5.92
C ARG A 364 -5.09 -20.81 5.76
N PHE A 365 -5.79 -21.05 6.86
CA PHE A 365 -7.21 -21.34 6.85
C PHE A 365 -8.02 -20.17 6.31
N MET A 366 -7.80 -18.95 6.84
CA MET A 366 -8.44 -17.72 6.36
C MET A 366 -8.09 -17.43 4.90
N GLY A 367 -6.83 -17.64 4.49
CA GLY A 367 -6.42 -17.48 3.09
C GLY A 367 -7.13 -18.45 2.15
N LYS A 368 -7.33 -19.70 2.58
CA LYS A 368 -8.06 -20.72 1.81
C LYS A 368 -9.55 -20.39 1.71
N GLU A 369 -10.14 -19.91 2.79
CA GLU A 369 -11.54 -19.50 2.84
C GLU A 369 -11.81 -18.30 1.91
N VAL A 370 -10.98 -17.25 1.98
CA VAL A 370 -11.07 -16.09 1.09
C VAL A 370 -10.91 -16.48 -0.38
N ALA A 371 -9.97 -17.39 -0.68
CA ALA A 371 -9.79 -17.91 -2.04
C ALA A 371 -11.04 -18.66 -2.53
N GLN A 372 -11.63 -19.51 -1.69
CA GLN A 372 -12.83 -20.27 -2.00
C GLN A 372 -14.05 -19.35 -2.20
N THR A 373 -14.24 -18.36 -1.34
CA THR A 373 -15.32 -17.36 -1.50
C THR A 373 -15.16 -16.57 -2.79
N ARG A 374 -13.93 -16.15 -3.13
CA ARG A 374 -13.65 -15.42 -4.37
C ARG A 374 -13.97 -16.27 -5.61
N GLU A 375 -13.58 -17.54 -5.62
CA GLU A 375 -13.87 -18.48 -6.72
C GLU A 375 -15.37 -18.72 -6.88
N GLN A 376 -16.10 -18.85 -5.77
CA GLN A 376 -17.56 -18.97 -5.78
C GLN A 376 -18.22 -17.73 -6.39
N MET A 377 -17.84 -16.53 -5.94
CA MET A 377 -18.34 -15.26 -6.47
C MET A 377 -18.07 -15.11 -7.97
N GLU A 378 -16.86 -15.44 -8.43
CA GLU A 378 -16.50 -15.38 -9.85
C GLU A 378 -17.31 -16.39 -10.67
N THR A 379 -17.53 -17.60 -10.15
CA THR A 379 -18.33 -18.63 -10.80
C THR A 379 -19.80 -18.23 -10.91
N GLU A 380 -20.36 -17.62 -9.86
CA GLU A 380 -21.72 -17.09 -9.89
C GLU A 380 -21.87 -15.91 -10.85
N GLN A 381 -20.88 -15.01 -10.90
CA GLN A 381 -20.86 -13.90 -11.84
C GLN A 381 -20.82 -14.40 -13.30
N ARG A 382 -19.93 -15.35 -13.61
CA ARG A 382 -19.88 -15.98 -14.94
C ARG A 382 -21.21 -16.65 -15.31
N LYS A 383 -21.90 -17.28 -14.35
CA LYS A 383 -23.23 -17.88 -14.56
C LYS A 383 -24.31 -16.80 -14.82
N ARG A 384 -24.28 -15.67 -14.10
CA ARG A 384 -25.21 -14.55 -14.30
C ARG A 384 -25.03 -13.94 -15.70
N ASP A 385 -23.81 -13.63 -16.08
CA ASP A 385 -23.49 -13.06 -17.40
C ASP A 385 -23.88 -14.01 -18.53
N ALA A 386 -23.66 -15.32 -18.36
CA ALA A 386 -24.07 -16.33 -19.33
C ALA A 386 -25.60 -16.42 -19.46
N ARG A 387 -26.36 -16.27 -18.36
CA ARG A 387 -27.83 -16.23 -18.40
C ARG A 387 -28.35 -14.96 -19.08
N GLU A 388 -27.72 -13.82 -18.82
CA GLU A 388 -28.06 -12.53 -19.45
C GLU A 388 -27.81 -12.57 -20.96
N ARG A 389 -26.62 -13.00 -21.40
CA ARG A 389 -26.31 -13.18 -22.84
C ARG A 389 -27.28 -14.14 -23.52
N LYS A 390 -27.76 -15.17 -22.83
CA LYS A 390 -28.79 -16.08 -23.36
C LYS A 390 -30.15 -15.39 -23.50
N ARG A 391 -30.54 -14.56 -22.53
CA ARG A 391 -31.77 -13.76 -22.56
C ARG A 391 -31.75 -12.73 -23.68
N GLU A 392 -30.66 -11.96 -23.80
CA GLU A 392 -30.46 -10.99 -24.87
C GLU A 392 -30.50 -11.66 -26.25
N LYS A 393 -29.82 -12.81 -26.43
CA LYS A 393 -29.88 -13.57 -27.70
C LYS A 393 -31.30 -14.03 -28.03
N LEU A 394 -32.08 -14.46 -27.04
CA LEU A 394 -33.47 -14.88 -27.24
C LEU A 394 -34.36 -13.68 -27.60
N GLU A 395 -34.16 -12.54 -26.94
CA GLU A 395 -34.89 -11.30 -27.22
C GLU A 395 -34.56 -10.75 -28.61
N GLN A 396 -33.28 -10.70 -28.98
CA GLN A 396 -32.85 -10.37 -30.34
C GLN A 396 -33.44 -11.33 -31.38
N LYS A 397 -33.53 -12.63 -31.07
CA LYS A 397 -34.17 -13.60 -31.95
C LYS A 397 -35.67 -13.31 -32.10
N ARG A 398 -36.38 -13.05 -30.99
CA ARG A 398 -37.81 -12.69 -31.01
C ARG A 398 -38.06 -11.41 -31.78
N GLU A 399 -37.23 -10.39 -31.63
CA GLU A 399 -37.36 -9.12 -32.35
C GLU A 399 -37.09 -9.30 -33.86
N ARG A 400 -36.05 -10.07 -34.21
CA ARG A 400 -35.79 -10.44 -35.61
C ARG A 400 -36.94 -11.22 -36.24
N GLU A 401 -37.56 -12.14 -35.48
CA GLU A 401 -38.74 -12.89 -35.93
C GLU A 401 -39.97 -11.97 -36.09
N ARG A 402 -40.18 -11.02 -35.17
CA ARG A 402 -41.23 -10.01 -35.27
C ARG A 402 -41.08 -9.16 -36.53
N ILE A 403 -39.90 -8.58 -36.76
CA ILE A 403 -39.60 -7.77 -37.95
C ILE A 403 -39.78 -8.60 -39.22
N ARG A 404 -39.34 -9.87 -39.22
CA ARG A 404 -39.51 -10.77 -40.37
C ARG A 404 -40.99 -11.03 -40.66
N ALA A 405 -41.81 -11.28 -39.64
CA ALA A 405 -43.24 -11.49 -39.80
C ALA A 405 -43.96 -10.23 -40.32
N GLU A 406 -43.54 -9.04 -39.88
CA GLU A 406 -44.07 -7.77 -40.35
C GLU A 406 -43.72 -7.51 -41.83
N LEU A 407 -42.48 -7.78 -42.23
CA LEU A 407 -42.07 -7.73 -43.64
C LEU A 407 -42.81 -8.76 -44.50
N GLU A 408 -43.12 -9.94 -43.96
CA GLU A 408 -43.90 -10.95 -44.68
C GLU A 408 -45.35 -10.51 -44.89
N LYS A 409 -45.96 -9.85 -43.90
CA LYS A 409 -47.29 -9.24 -44.03
C LYS A 409 -47.28 -8.14 -45.09
N ASP A 410 -46.31 -7.22 -45.06
CA ASP A 410 -46.17 -6.17 -46.08
C ASP A 410 -45.99 -6.76 -47.49
N LYS A 411 -45.15 -7.80 -47.64
CA LYS A 411 -44.98 -8.52 -48.91
C LYS A 411 -46.29 -9.17 -49.39
N ARG A 412 -47.06 -9.78 -48.49
CA ARG A 412 -48.36 -10.39 -48.81
C ARG A 412 -49.37 -9.34 -49.27
N GLU A 413 -49.42 -8.18 -48.62
CA GLU A 413 -50.29 -7.07 -49.01
C GLU A 413 -49.91 -6.50 -50.39
N ARG A 414 -48.61 -6.34 -50.67
CA ARG A 414 -48.13 -5.94 -52.00
C ARG A 414 -48.49 -6.95 -53.09
N MET A 415 -48.42 -8.25 -52.80
CA MET A 415 -48.79 -9.31 -53.75
C MET A 415 -50.29 -9.27 -54.08
N VAL A 416 -51.15 -9.11 -53.07
CA VAL A 416 -52.61 -8.97 -53.27
C VAL A 416 -52.94 -7.72 -54.06
N ASN A 417 -52.24 -6.61 -53.82
CA ASN A 417 -52.53 -5.32 -54.43
C ASN A 417 -51.72 -5.01 -55.70
N LYS A 418 -51.23 -6.05 -56.40
CA LYS A 418 -50.47 -5.95 -57.67
C LYS A 418 -49.31 -4.93 -57.61
N GLY A 419 -48.60 -4.87 -56.49
CA GLY A 419 -47.41 -4.02 -56.31
C GLY A 419 -47.67 -2.58 -55.85
N LYS A 420 -48.92 -2.15 -55.63
CA LYS A 420 -49.22 -0.80 -55.09
C LYS A 420 -49.56 -0.88 -53.60
N LEU A 421 -48.79 -0.22 -52.72
CA LEU A 421 -49.16 -0.08 -51.30
C LEU A 421 -50.25 0.99 -51.14
N LYS A 422 -51.22 0.74 -50.25
CA LYS A 422 -52.21 1.76 -49.85
C LYS A 422 -51.51 2.75 -48.92
N GLY A 423 -51.50 4.04 -49.28
CA GLY A 423 -50.65 5.05 -48.66
C GLY A 423 -50.86 5.27 -47.16
N ARG A 424 -49.73 5.62 -46.51
CA ARG A 424 -49.55 6.21 -45.15
C ARG A 424 -49.85 5.29 -43.96
N LEU A 425 -48.89 4.43 -43.59
CA LEU A 425 -48.77 3.98 -42.21
C LEU A 425 -48.34 5.18 -41.34
N GLY A 426 -49.24 5.65 -40.49
CA GLY A 426 -49.01 6.73 -39.53
C GLY A 426 -48.20 6.26 -38.33
N VAL A 427 -46.90 6.01 -38.53
CA VAL A 427 -45.92 5.88 -37.45
C VAL A 427 -44.84 6.93 -37.69
N ASP A 428 -44.75 7.92 -36.82
CA ASP A 428 -43.74 8.97 -36.88
C ASP A 428 -42.34 8.33 -36.77
N GLY A 429 -41.64 8.23 -37.91
CA GLY A 429 -40.25 7.78 -37.97
C GLY A 429 -39.84 6.85 -39.10
N TYR A 430 -40.75 6.33 -39.94
CA TYR A 430 -40.38 5.47 -41.08
C TYR A 430 -40.65 6.15 -42.43
N ALA A 431 -39.62 6.76 -43.01
CA ALA A 431 -39.63 7.31 -44.36
C ALA A 431 -38.98 6.32 -45.35
N PRO A 432 -39.74 5.62 -46.21
CA PRO A 432 -39.20 4.64 -47.15
C PRO A 432 -38.43 5.27 -48.34
N SER A 433 -38.24 6.59 -48.35
CA SER A 433 -37.52 7.34 -49.39
C SER A 433 -36.12 7.82 -48.98
N ALA A 434 -35.66 7.56 -47.75
CA ALA A 434 -34.37 8.07 -47.26
C ALA A 434 -33.16 7.16 -47.55
N ILE A 435 -33.34 5.99 -48.18
CA ILE A 435 -32.24 5.16 -48.67
C ILE A 435 -32.09 5.39 -50.17
N GLN A 436 -31.49 6.51 -50.55
CA GLN A 436 -30.96 6.69 -51.89
C GLN A 436 -29.60 5.96 -51.95
N TYR A 437 -29.58 4.77 -52.53
CA TYR A 437 -28.35 4.26 -53.11
C TYR A 437 -27.97 5.21 -54.26
N ALA A 438 -26.85 5.91 -54.10
CA ALA A 438 -26.26 6.70 -55.17
C ALA A 438 -25.85 5.75 -56.31
N LYS A 439 -26.70 5.70 -57.34
CA LYS A 439 -26.43 5.06 -58.62
C LYS A 439 -25.63 6.06 -59.46
N ASN A 440 -24.31 5.99 -59.39
CA ASN A 440 -23.46 6.62 -60.41
C ASN A 440 -23.53 5.76 -61.68
N ALA A 441 -23.79 6.43 -62.79
CA ALA A 441 -23.88 5.86 -64.12
C ALA A 441 -22.49 5.52 -64.66
N ASP A 442 -22.33 4.32 -65.20
CA ASP A 442 -21.46 4.06 -66.35
C ASP A 442 -22.08 2.93 -67.19
N GLU A 443 -22.06 3.13 -68.50
CA GLU A 443 -22.62 2.25 -69.53
C GLU A 443 -21.55 1.24 -70.00
N ASN A 444 -21.97 -0.03 -70.07
CA ASN A 444 -21.49 -1.10 -70.95
C ASN A 444 -19.98 -1.35 -71.12
N THR A 445 -19.51 -2.43 -70.50
CA THR A 445 -18.73 -3.46 -71.20
C THR A 445 -19.10 -4.83 -70.64
N ASP A 446 -19.45 -5.74 -71.54
CA ASP A 446 -19.68 -7.16 -71.30
C ASP A 446 -18.47 -7.83 -70.62
N GLU A 447 -18.69 -8.57 -69.53
CA GLU A 447 -17.84 -9.73 -69.19
C GLU A 447 -18.54 -10.73 -68.23
N PRO A 448 -18.14 -12.01 -68.28
CA PRO A 448 -18.81 -13.14 -67.65
C PRO A 448 -18.42 -13.33 -66.16
N ALA A 449 -19.28 -14.06 -65.44
CA ALA A 449 -19.03 -14.76 -64.17
C ALA A 449 -17.81 -14.30 -63.35
N ALA A 450 -17.96 -13.23 -62.57
CA ALA A 450 -16.93 -12.79 -61.63
C ALA A 450 -16.87 -13.69 -60.38
N GLN A 451 -15.66 -14.19 -60.16
CA GLN A 451 -15.20 -14.99 -59.04
C GLN A 451 -15.33 -14.22 -57.70
N ARG A 452 -15.46 -14.97 -56.60
CA ARG A 452 -15.41 -14.43 -55.23
C ARG A 452 -14.20 -13.49 -55.05
N PRO A 453 -14.36 -12.31 -54.41
CA PRO A 453 -13.25 -11.39 -54.22
C PRO A 453 -12.20 -12.05 -53.32
N LYS A 454 -10.99 -12.18 -53.86
CA LYS A 454 -9.76 -12.45 -53.12
C LYS A 454 -9.46 -11.26 -52.21
N THR A 455 -8.86 -11.55 -51.07
CA THR A 455 -8.33 -10.60 -50.09
C THR A 455 -7.47 -9.52 -50.78
N GLY A 456 -7.98 -8.29 -50.84
CA GLY A 456 -7.31 -7.13 -51.45
C GLY A 456 -6.80 -6.17 -50.38
N SER A 457 -5.58 -5.68 -50.59
CA SER A 457 -4.85 -4.70 -49.78
C SER A 457 -5.69 -3.50 -49.35
N ASN A 458 -5.68 -3.17 -48.05
CA ASN A 458 -6.24 -1.92 -47.53
C ASN A 458 -5.30 -0.74 -47.88
N SER A 459 -5.33 -0.23 -49.12
CA SER A 459 -4.75 1.09 -49.40
C SER A 459 -5.71 2.17 -48.91
N ALA A 460 -5.44 2.69 -47.71
CA ALA A 460 -6.21 3.78 -47.14
C ALA A 460 -5.81 5.11 -47.78
N SER A 461 -6.80 5.88 -48.23
CA SER A 461 -6.64 7.24 -48.75
C SER A 461 -5.93 8.14 -47.72
N ALA A 462 -4.92 8.90 -48.15
CA ALA A 462 -4.06 9.73 -47.29
C ALA A 462 -4.82 10.74 -46.38
N ASP A 463 -6.07 11.03 -46.72
CA ASP A 463 -6.98 11.89 -45.95
C ASP A 463 -7.50 11.21 -44.68
N LYS A 464 -7.76 9.90 -44.72
CA LYS A 464 -8.22 9.13 -43.56
C LYS A 464 -7.16 9.06 -42.48
N ILE A 465 -5.88 9.03 -42.88
CA ILE A 465 -4.75 9.06 -41.95
C ILE A 465 -4.76 10.37 -41.14
N VAL A 466 -5.03 11.50 -41.78
CA VAL A 466 -5.13 12.82 -41.11
C VAL A 466 -6.28 12.82 -40.10
N GLU A 467 -7.43 12.27 -40.47
CA GLU A 467 -8.59 12.14 -39.58
C GLU A 467 -8.25 11.27 -38.35
N TYR A 468 -7.57 10.15 -38.53
CA TYR A 468 -7.15 9.29 -37.42
C TYR A 468 -6.12 9.96 -36.51
N ILE A 469 -5.19 10.74 -37.08
CA ILE A 469 -4.23 11.54 -36.32
C ILE A 469 -4.98 12.59 -35.47
N GLY A 470 -5.98 13.26 -36.04
CA GLY A 470 -6.84 14.20 -35.31
C GLY A 470 -7.58 13.54 -34.14
N LYS A 471 -8.08 12.32 -34.31
CA LYS A 471 -8.70 11.52 -33.25
C LYS A 471 -7.72 11.16 -32.13
N VAL A 472 -6.46 10.85 -32.45
CA VAL A 472 -5.43 10.62 -31.40
C VAL A 472 -5.07 11.93 -30.69
N ALA A 473 -4.95 13.03 -31.45
CA ALA A 473 -4.65 14.36 -30.91
C ALA A 473 -5.77 14.94 -30.04
N SER A 474 -7.04 14.52 -30.21
CA SER A 474 -8.14 14.98 -29.35
C SER A 474 -8.03 14.51 -27.89
N TYR A 475 -7.22 13.48 -27.60
CA TYR A 475 -7.00 13.00 -26.24
C TYR A 475 -5.98 13.87 -25.50
N ARG A 476 -6.42 15.02 -24.98
CA ARG A 476 -5.58 16.02 -24.30
C ARG A 476 -5.46 15.84 -22.79
N ALA A 477 -6.44 15.20 -22.14
CA ALA A 477 -6.39 14.91 -20.71
C ALA A 477 -5.18 13.99 -20.38
N GLY A 478 -4.32 14.40 -19.45
CA GLY A 478 -3.16 13.62 -18.99
C GLY A 478 -1.94 13.55 -19.93
N GLY A 479 -1.99 14.23 -21.09
CA GLY A 479 -0.90 14.22 -22.09
C GLY A 479 -0.71 12.86 -22.79
N ASP A 480 -1.68 11.95 -22.69
CA ASP A 480 -1.54 10.58 -23.17
C ASP A 480 -1.66 10.48 -24.71
N GLY A 481 -2.45 11.35 -25.34
CA GLY A 481 -2.48 11.49 -26.80
C GLY A 481 -1.14 11.94 -27.37
N GLY A 482 -0.46 12.89 -26.72
CA GLY A 482 0.87 13.36 -27.11
C GLY A 482 1.94 12.28 -26.95
N LYS A 483 1.90 11.50 -25.86
CA LYS A 483 2.79 10.33 -25.69
C LYS A 483 2.55 9.28 -26.77
N CYS A 484 1.29 9.05 -27.15
CA CYS A 484 0.93 8.13 -28.24
C CYS A 484 1.49 8.60 -29.59
N LEU A 485 1.28 9.88 -29.94
CA LEU A 485 1.81 10.48 -31.18
C LEU A 485 3.34 10.42 -31.25
N LYS A 486 4.06 10.65 -30.14
CA LYS A 486 5.53 10.47 -30.07
C LYS A 486 5.96 9.04 -30.38
N ILE A 487 5.26 8.06 -29.81
CA ILE A 487 5.57 6.63 -30.03
C ILE A 487 5.25 6.21 -31.47
N LEU A 488 4.13 6.68 -32.03
CA LEU A 488 3.77 6.43 -33.43
C LEU A 488 4.79 7.05 -34.40
N THR A 489 5.23 8.28 -34.12
CA THR A 489 6.27 8.96 -34.92
C THR A 489 7.57 8.17 -34.91
N LEU A 490 7.98 7.62 -33.76
CA LEU A 490 9.17 6.78 -33.64
C LEU A 490 9.03 5.46 -34.43
N LEU A 491 7.89 4.76 -34.29
CA LEU A 491 7.66 3.48 -34.96
C LEU A 491 7.58 3.63 -36.49
N VAL A 492 6.82 4.62 -36.96
CA VAL A 492 6.67 4.94 -38.39
C VAL A 492 7.97 5.52 -38.95
N GLY A 493 8.66 6.36 -38.17
CA GLY A 493 9.95 6.95 -38.55
C GLY A 493 11.03 5.90 -38.76
N ASN A 494 11.21 4.98 -37.81
CA ASN A 494 12.20 3.91 -37.95
C ASN A 494 11.91 3.00 -39.15
N ALA A 495 10.63 2.73 -39.45
CA ALA A 495 10.23 1.95 -40.62
C ALA A 495 10.44 2.70 -41.96
N ALA A 496 10.30 4.03 -41.96
CA ALA A 496 10.50 4.88 -43.13
C ALA A 496 11.98 5.18 -43.43
N ASP A 497 12.78 5.36 -42.38
CA ASP A 497 14.20 5.72 -42.46
C ASP A 497 15.09 4.50 -42.72
N HIS A 498 14.68 3.31 -42.23
CA HIS A 498 15.41 2.05 -42.39
C HIS A 498 14.56 0.94 -43.04
N PRO A 499 14.20 1.05 -44.34
CA PRO A 499 13.35 0.08 -45.03
C PRO A 499 14.00 -1.30 -45.22
N GLY A 500 15.33 -1.40 -45.09
CA GLY A 500 16.08 -2.65 -45.24
C GLY A 500 16.06 -3.55 -44.00
N GLU A 501 15.74 -3.02 -42.81
CA GLU A 501 15.86 -3.76 -41.55
C GLU A 501 14.53 -4.39 -41.13
N ASP A 502 14.49 -5.72 -41.08
CA ASP A 502 13.26 -6.47 -40.74
C ASP A 502 12.79 -6.24 -39.30
N LYS A 503 13.68 -5.78 -38.42
CA LYS A 503 13.35 -5.38 -37.04
C LYS A 503 12.33 -4.26 -36.98
N TYR A 504 12.37 -3.29 -37.90
CA TYR A 504 11.43 -2.15 -37.91
C TYR A 504 10.17 -2.42 -38.73
N LYS A 505 10.14 -3.53 -39.48
CA LYS A 505 8.94 -4.02 -40.18
C LYS A 505 7.99 -4.79 -39.28
N SER A 506 8.37 -5.11 -38.04
CA SER A 506 7.52 -5.82 -37.10
C SER A 506 7.34 -5.05 -35.79
N ILE A 507 6.10 -4.98 -35.31
CA ILE A 507 5.73 -4.33 -34.05
C ILE A 507 5.14 -5.38 -33.13
N ASN A 508 5.77 -5.59 -31.97
CA ASN A 508 5.25 -6.48 -30.94
C ASN A 508 4.11 -5.80 -30.15
N MET A 509 2.91 -6.34 -30.23
CA MET A 509 1.73 -5.83 -29.53
C MET A 509 1.72 -6.16 -28.03
N GLU A 510 2.59 -7.07 -27.59
CA GLU A 510 2.68 -7.48 -26.20
C GLU A 510 3.52 -6.57 -25.32
N THR A 511 4.38 -5.76 -25.93
CA THR A 511 5.23 -4.82 -25.24
C THR A 511 4.39 -3.85 -24.41
N LYS A 512 4.80 -3.61 -23.16
CA LYS A 512 4.11 -2.72 -22.21
C LYS A 512 3.83 -1.34 -22.80
N THR A 513 4.77 -0.81 -23.59
CA THR A 513 4.63 0.46 -24.31
C THR A 513 3.45 0.45 -25.28
N TYR A 514 3.32 -0.60 -26.10
CA TYR A 514 2.22 -0.73 -27.05
C TYR A 514 0.88 -0.95 -26.33
N LYS A 515 0.82 -1.89 -25.36
CA LYS A 515 -0.41 -2.21 -24.61
C LYS A 515 -1.01 -1.01 -23.88
N ASN A 516 -0.16 -0.17 -23.28
CA ASN A 516 -0.64 0.92 -22.42
C ASN A 516 -0.75 2.26 -23.15
N LYS A 517 0.07 2.50 -24.18
CA LYS A 517 0.18 3.83 -24.80
C LYS A 517 -0.26 3.90 -26.26
N VAL A 518 -0.42 2.77 -26.95
CA VAL A 518 -0.82 2.74 -28.37
C VAL A 518 -2.16 2.01 -28.55
N LYS A 519 -2.31 0.82 -27.97
CA LYS A 519 -3.50 -0.03 -28.04
C LYS A 519 -4.81 0.63 -27.56
N PRO A 520 -4.84 1.46 -26.49
CA PRO A 520 -6.08 2.09 -26.03
C PRO A 520 -6.66 3.11 -27.02
N PHE A 521 -5.83 3.63 -27.94
CA PHE A 521 -6.22 4.64 -28.91
C PHE A 521 -6.65 3.99 -30.21
N LEU A 522 -7.96 4.01 -30.50
CA LEU A 522 -8.51 3.40 -31.71
C LEU A 522 -7.93 4.04 -32.99
N GLY A 523 -7.65 5.34 -32.97
CA GLY A 523 -6.99 6.04 -34.07
C GLY A 523 -5.57 5.52 -34.36
N ALA A 524 -4.80 5.16 -33.33
CA ALA A 524 -3.42 4.68 -33.47
C ALA A 524 -3.34 3.33 -34.21
N LYS A 525 -4.24 2.39 -33.88
CA LYS A 525 -4.34 1.10 -34.57
C LYS A 525 -4.71 1.28 -36.05
N ASN A 526 -5.65 2.19 -36.34
CA ASN A 526 -6.11 2.43 -37.71
C ASN A 526 -5.05 3.12 -38.57
N ILE A 527 -4.21 3.99 -37.98
CA ILE A 527 -3.04 4.58 -38.64
C ILE A 527 -2.07 3.47 -39.06
N LEU A 528 -1.72 2.56 -38.16
CA LEU A 528 -0.80 1.44 -38.47
C LEU A 528 -1.36 0.54 -39.58
N LEU A 529 -2.64 0.17 -39.51
CA LEU A 529 -3.31 -0.63 -40.54
C LEU A 529 -3.36 0.08 -41.90
N ALA A 530 -3.59 1.39 -41.90
CA ALA A 530 -3.67 2.22 -43.11
C ALA A 530 -2.33 2.34 -43.84
N ILE A 531 -1.22 2.33 -43.09
CA ILE A 531 0.15 2.39 -43.62
C ILE A 531 0.63 1.01 -44.12
N GLY A 532 -0.09 -0.07 -43.78
CA GLY A 532 0.22 -1.43 -44.21
C GLY A 532 0.78 -2.35 -43.12
N PHE A 533 0.74 -1.96 -41.85
CA PHE A 533 1.03 -2.89 -40.74
C PHE A 533 -0.19 -3.77 -40.47
N GLY A 534 -0.12 -5.04 -40.87
CA GLY A 534 -1.20 -6.02 -40.74
C GLY A 534 -0.84 -7.18 -39.81
N LEU A 535 -1.83 -8.01 -39.49
CA LEU A 535 -1.56 -9.31 -38.88
C LEU A 535 -1.00 -10.25 -39.96
N PRO A 536 0.13 -10.95 -39.71
CA PRO A 536 0.69 -11.87 -40.69
C PRO A 536 -0.27 -13.05 -40.92
N GLU A 537 -0.52 -13.40 -42.18
CA GLU A 537 -1.45 -14.49 -42.55
C GLU A 537 -0.98 -15.89 -42.09
N LYS A 538 0.30 -16.07 -41.76
CA LYS A 538 0.93 -17.40 -41.58
C LYS A 538 1.45 -17.74 -40.17
N ASN A 539 1.37 -16.84 -39.19
CA ASN A 539 1.73 -17.15 -37.80
C ASN A 539 0.52 -17.02 -36.88
N ASN A 540 0.19 -18.11 -36.17
CA ASN A 540 -0.99 -18.27 -35.32
C ASN A 540 -0.98 -17.44 -34.01
N ASP A 541 0.08 -16.68 -33.75
CA ASP A 541 0.27 -16.06 -32.44
C ASP A 541 -0.49 -14.74 -32.27
N GLY A 542 -0.87 -14.04 -33.36
CA GLY A 542 -1.65 -12.79 -33.30
C GLY A 542 -1.02 -11.66 -32.47
N THR A 543 0.24 -11.81 -32.07
CA THR A 543 0.97 -10.94 -31.14
C THR A 543 1.81 -9.87 -31.84
N HIS A 544 2.08 -10.02 -33.14
CA HIS A 544 2.89 -9.09 -33.92
C HIS A 544 2.13 -8.50 -35.11
N LEU A 545 2.31 -7.20 -35.33
CA LEU A 545 1.92 -6.51 -36.56
C LEU A 545 3.14 -6.45 -37.49
N VAL A 546 2.98 -6.88 -38.73
CA VAL A 546 4.06 -6.91 -39.74
C VAL A 546 3.69 -6.00 -40.90
N LEU A 547 4.64 -5.18 -41.32
CA LEU A 547 4.52 -4.31 -42.49
C LEU A 547 4.47 -5.17 -43.76
N ALA A 548 3.45 -4.94 -44.59
CA ALA A 548 3.28 -5.65 -45.85
C ALA A 548 4.49 -5.42 -46.79
N LYS A 549 4.82 -6.41 -47.60
CA LYS A 549 5.99 -6.36 -48.51
C LYS A 549 5.83 -5.33 -49.63
N ASP A 550 4.59 -4.97 -49.93
CA ASP A 550 4.12 -3.98 -50.91
C ASP A 550 3.79 -2.62 -50.26
N ALA A 551 4.20 -2.39 -49.01
CA ALA A 551 3.92 -1.14 -48.32
C ALA A 551 4.58 0.07 -49.04
N ASP A 552 3.79 1.13 -49.19
CA ASP A 552 4.21 2.37 -49.82
C ASP A 552 5.12 3.19 -48.88
N ILE A 553 6.41 3.27 -49.24
CA ILE A 553 7.44 3.98 -48.49
C ILE A 553 7.21 5.50 -48.53
N GLU A 554 6.62 6.04 -49.61
CA GLU A 554 6.30 7.47 -49.71
C GLU A 554 5.15 7.82 -48.76
N LEU A 555 4.15 6.93 -48.64
CA LEU A 555 3.05 7.07 -47.70
C LEU A 555 3.53 7.01 -46.24
N LEU A 556 4.50 6.13 -45.93
CA LEU A 556 5.18 6.07 -44.63
C LEU A 556 5.85 7.40 -44.27
N LYS A 557 6.63 7.97 -45.20
CA LYS A 557 7.31 9.26 -45.03
C LYS A 557 6.32 10.42 -44.89
N ALA A 558 5.28 10.45 -45.72
CA ALA A 558 4.22 11.47 -45.63
C ALA A 558 3.45 11.39 -44.30
N THR A 559 3.22 10.18 -43.79
CA THR A 559 2.56 9.98 -42.49
C THR A 559 3.45 10.39 -41.32
N LYS A 560 4.76 10.15 -41.40
CA LYS A 560 5.75 10.65 -40.41
C LYS A 560 5.66 12.17 -40.28
N VAL A 561 5.71 12.90 -41.39
CA VAL A 561 5.61 14.37 -41.41
C VAL A 561 4.29 14.84 -40.77
N LYS A 562 3.16 14.23 -41.12
CA LYS A 562 1.86 14.57 -40.54
C LYS A 562 1.76 14.28 -39.04
N LEU A 563 2.42 13.22 -38.56
CA LEU A 563 2.50 12.90 -37.13
C LEU A 563 3.38 13.91 -36.37
N GLU A 564 4.49 14.34 -36.96
CA GLU A 564 5.37 15.39 -36.41
C GLU A 564 4.64 16.74 -36.34
N GLU A 565 3.93 17.15 -37.39
CA GLU A 565 3.09 18.35 -37.39
C GLU A 565 2.00 18.29 -36.31
N ALA A 566 1.32 17.15 -36.17
CA ALA A 566 0.30 16.97 -35.15
C ALA A 566 0.89 16.99 -33.74
N LEU A 567 2.12 16.50 -33.55
CA LEU A 567 2.82 16.57 -32.28
C LEU A 567 3.20 18.01 -31.92
N VAL A 568 3.67 18.80 -32.90
CA VAL A 568 3.98 20.23 -32.73
C VAL A 568 2.71 21.03 -32.39
N LYS A 569 1.56 20.68 -32.99
CA LYS A 569 0.26 21.31 -32.65
C LYS A 569 -0.30 20.89 -31.29
N TYR A 570 0.16 19.77 -30.73
CA TYR A 570 -0.34 19.22 -29.47
C TYR A 570 0.42 19.77 -28.24
N GLY A 571 1.73 19.98 -28.39
CA GLY A 571 2.58 20.70 -27.43
C GLY A 571 2.32 22.20 -27.49
#